data_AF-A0A553K7G1-F1
#
_entry.id   AF-A0A553K7G1-F1
#
_cell.length_a   1.000
_cell.length_b   1.000
_cell.length_c   1.000
_cell.angle_alpha   90.00
_cell.angle_beta   90.00
_cell.angle_gamma   90.00
#
_symmetry.space_group_name_H-M   'P 1'
#
loop_
_entity.id
_entity.type
_entity.pdbx_description
1 polymer ?
#
loop_
_entity_poly.entity_id
_entity_poly.type
_entity_poly.pdbx_seq_one_letter_code
_entity_poly.pdbx_strand_id
1 'polypeptide(L)'
;SQLTAGQQTQAALLIGTNVLAPGNAVAVKSGAASPFGVSLASSVSNLTITVKNAAGTVVNTINAGAQSAGTVPFNWTPTDAAGNALPDGKYTVSASYTDSNGTPQPATTLAASTVQSVIKQADGTAGLVLSNG
;
A
#
# COMPACT_ATOMS: atom_id res chain seq x y z
N SER A 1 13.65 -30.08 3.85
CA SER A 1 15.13 -30.09 3.69
C SER A 1 15.73 -29.08 4.68
N GLN A 2 17.05 -29.09 4.91
CA GLN A 2 17.67 -28.05 5.77
C GLN A 2 17.45 -26.63 5.22
N LEU A 3 17.34 -26.49 3.89
CA LEU A 3 17.03 -25.23 3.21
C LEU A 3 15.64 -24.67 3.57
N THR A 4 14.60 -25.51 3.62
CA THR A 4 13.24 -25.08 3.98
C THR A 4 13.13 -24.69 5.46
N ALA A 5 13.92 -25.33 6.33
CA ALA A 5 13.98 -24.97 7.76
C ALA A 5 14.62 -23.58 7.96
N GLY A 6 15.68 -23.26 7.20
CA GLY A 6 16.31 -21.94 7.24
C GLY A 6 15.39 -20.79 6.75
N GLN A 7 14.53 -21.05 5.77
CA GLN A 7 13.54 -20.06 5.29
C GLN A 7 12.46 -19.76 6.35
N GLN A 8 12.03 -20.77 7.10
CA GLN A 8 11.05 -20.63 8.18
C GLN A 8 11.60 -19.78 9.34
N THR A 9 12.86 -19.99 9.73
CA THR A 9 13.50 -19.17 10.78
C THR A 9 13.64 -17.71 10.36
N GLN A 10 14.03 -17.43 9.11
CA GLN A 10 14.13 -16.06 8.60
C GLN A 10 12.75 -15.37 8.56
N ALA A 11 11.71 -16.09 8.14
CA ALA A 11 10.34 -15.56 8.17
C ALA A 11 9.87 -15.28 9.60
N ALA A 12 10.25 -16.10 10.59
CA ALA A 12 9.87 -15.90 11.98
C ALA A 12 10.43 -14.60 12.58
N LEU A 13 11.59 -14.14 12.10
CA LEU A 13 12.17 -12.84 12.48
C LEU A 13 11.32 -11.65 12.01
N LEU A 14 10.42 -11.85 11.04
CA LEU A 14 9.55 -10.80 10.53
C LEU A 14 8.28 -10.63 11.37
N ILE A 15 7.95 -11.56 12.27
CA ILE A 15 6.76 -11.44 13.13
C ILE A 15 6.85 -10.14 13.95
N GLY A 16 5.79 -9.34 13.92
CA GLY A 16 5.73 -8.02 14.57
C GLY A 16 6.34 -6.88 13.76
N THR A 17 6.97 -7.14 12.61
CA THR A 17 7.46 -6.09 11.70
C THR A 17 6.30 -5.49 10.88
N ASN A 18 6.43 -4.20 10.59
CA ASN A 18 5.52 -3.51 9.68
C ASN A 18 6.04 -3.59 8.25
N VAL A 19 5.19 -4.02 7.34
CA VAL A 19 5.47 -4.17 5.91
C VAL A 19 4.45 -3.40 5.09
N LEU A 20 4.78 -3.11 3.83
CA LEU A 20 3.80 -2.72 2.82
C LEU A 20 3.35 -3.96 2.06
N ALA A 21 2.05 -4.22 2.06
CA ALA A 21 1.43 -5.34 1.36
C ALA A 21 0.24 -4.86 0.53
N PRO A 22 -0.20 -5.62 -0.50
CA PRO A 22 -1.38 -5.27 -1.27
C PRO A 22 -2.57 -4.90 -0.36
N GLY A 23 -3.09 -3.71 -0.56
CA GLY A 23 -4.09 -3.12 0.33
C GLY A 23 -4.32 -1.65 0.00
N ASN A 24 -5.47 -1.13 0.39
CA ASN A 24 -5.90 0.23 0.07
C ASN A 24 -6.40 1.02 1.28
N ALA A 25 -6.39 0.44 2.47
CA ALA A 25 -6.84 1.11 3.68
C ALA A 25 -5.72 1.98 4.25
N VAL A 26 -6.02 3.26 4.48
CA VAL A 26 -5.12 4.22 5.15
C VAL A 26 -5.85 4.77 6.37
N ALA A 27 -5.23 4.70 7.53
CA ALA A 27 -5.74 5.29 8.75
C ALA A 27 -5.17 6.71 8.90
N VAL A 28 -6.02 7.67 9.23
CA VAL A 28 -5.59 9.00 9.68
C VAL A 28 -5.82 9.08 11.18
N LYS A 29 -4.78 9.49 11.92
CA LYS A 29 -4.84 9.70 13.36
C LYS A 29 -3.96 10.87 13.75
N SER A 30 -4.54 11.83 14.47
CA SER A 30 -3.81 13.01 14.97
C SER A 30 -3.04 13.74 13.86
N GLY A 31 -3.67 13.88 12.69
CA GLY A 31 -3.09 14.57 11.53
C GLY A 31 -2.03 13.80 10.74
N ALA A 32 -1.78 12.53 11.06
CA ALA A 32 -0.84 11.68 10.32
C ALA A 32 -1.57 10.51 9.65
N ALA A 33 -1.12 10.16 8.42
CA ALA A 33 -1.59 8.97 7.71
C ALA A 33 -0.68 7.77 8.01
N SER A 34 -1.27 6.57 8.09
CA SER A 34 -0.52 5.32 8.07
C SER A 34 0.27 5.19 6.75
N PRO A 35 1.48 4.59 6.76
CA PRO A 35 2.26 4.41 5.54
C PRO A 35 1.49 3.64 4.46
N PHE A 36 1.64 4.07 3.22
CA PHE A 36 1.12 3.37 2.04
C PHE A 36 2.05 3.61 0.84
N GLY A 37 1.79 2.91 -0.24
CA GLY A 37 2.59 2.99 -1.46
C GLY A 37 1.82 2.53 -2.68
N VAL A 38 2.51 2.52 -3.82
CA VAL A 38 2.03 1.96 -5.07
C VAL A 38 3.12 1.05 -5.65
N SER A 39 2.73 -0.12 -6.17
CA SER A 39 3.61 -0.99 -6.94
C SER A 39 3.34 -0.80 -8.43
N LEU A 40 4.40 -0.53 -9.19
CA LEU A 40 4.37 -0.28 -10.63
C LEU A 40 5.20 -1.34 -11.35
N ALA A 41 4.62 -2.01 -12.35
CA ALA A 41 5.32 -2.99 -13.18
C ALA A 41 6.32 -2.35 -14.17
N SER A 42 6.08 -1.10 -14.54
CA SER A 42 6.90 -0.30 -15.44
C SER A 42 6.88 1.17 -15.02
N SER A 43 7.81 1.97 -15.54
CA SER A 43 7.79 3.42 -15.30
C SER A 43 6.55 4.06 -15.94
N VAL A 44 5.98 5.05 -15.25
CA VAL A 44 4.79 5.79 -15.68
C VAL A 44 5.07 7.29 -15.65
N SER A 45 4.37 8.08 -16.46
CA SER A 45 4.56 9.53 -16.55
C SER A 45 3.56 10.34 -15.70
N ASN A 46 2.44 9.75 -15.32
CA ASN A 46 1.29 10.46 -14.77
C ASN A 46 0.52 9.68 -13.69
N LEU A 47 1.23 9.15 -12.69
CA LEU A 47 0.59 8.48 -11.57
C LEU A 47 -0.30 9.45 -10.78
N THR A 48 -1.54 9.03 -10.54
CA THR A 48 -2.54 9.74 -9.74
C THR A 48 -3.07 8.81 -8.66
N ILE A 49 -3.15 9.31 -7.43
CA ILE A 49 -3.70 8.59 -6.28
C ILE A 49 -4.96 9.32 -5.81
N THR A 50 -6.09 8.63 -5.83
CA THR A 50 -7.36 9.16 -5.33
C THR A 50 -7.58 8.67 -3.90
N VAL A 51 -7.94 9.58 -3.00
CA VAL A 51 -8.25 9.28 -1.61
C VAL A 51 -9.75 9.48 -1.36
N LYS A 52 -10.40 8.46 -0.81
CA LYS A 52 -11.81 8.47 -0.44
C LYS A 52 -12.01 8.31 1.05
N ASN A 53 -13.01 8.99 1.60
CA ASN A 53 -13.46 8.77 2.98
C ASN A 53 -14.36 7.52 3.07
N ALA A 54 -14.82 7.20 4.30
CA ALA A 54 -15.68 6.03 4.55
C ALA A 54 -17.04 6.08 3.83
N ALA A 55 -17.51 7.27 3.41
CA ALA A 55 -18.73 7.43 2.62
C ALA A 55 -18.49 7.22 1.11
N GLY A 56 -17.24 6.95 0.68
CA GLY A 56 -16.87 6.81 -0.72
C GLY A 56 -16.66 8.14 -1.46
N THR A 57 -16.76 9.27 -0.75
CA THR A 57 -16.52 10.60 -1.32
C THR A 57 -15.03 10.82 -1.52
N VAL A 58 -14.63 11.32 -2.69
CA VAL A 58 -13.26 11.74 -2.95
C VAL A 58 -12.97 12.99 -2.12
N VAL A 59 -11.96 12.90 -1.26
CA VAL A 59 -11.53 14.00 -0.39
C VAL A 59 -10.23 14.63 -0.86
N ASN A 60 -9.37 13.87 -1.54
CA ASN A 60 -8.12 14.36 -2.10
C ASN A 60 -7.72 13.55 -3.35
N THR A 61 -6.99 14.20 -4.25
CA THR A 61 -6.33 13.58 -5.39
C THR A 61 -4.87 14.04 -5.40
N ILE A 62 -3.96 13.09 -5.23
CA ILE A 62 -2.52 13.31 -5.22
C ILE A 62 -1.99 13.05 -6.64
N ASN A 63 -1.46 14.10 -7.27
CA ASN A 63 -0.77 13.98 -8.55
C ASN A 63 0.71 13.67 -8.31
N ALA A 64 1.07 12.39 -8.42
CA ALA A 64 2.43 11.91 -8.19
C ALA A 64 3.33 12.01 -9.43
N GLY A 65 2.76 12.30 -10.60
CA GLY A 65 3.51 12.54 -11.84
C GLY A 65 4.30 11.32 -12.29
N ALA A 66 5.51 11.56 -12.79
CA ALA A 66 6.37 10.49 -13.28
C ALA A 66 6.95 9.67 -12.12
N GLN A 67 6.87 8.34 -12.23
CA GLN A 67 7.37 7.40 -11.24
C GLN A 67 8.06 6.23 -11.94
N SER A 68 9.15 5.73 -11.37
CA SER A 68 9.85 4.55 -11.88
C SER A 68 9.12 3.25 -11.54
N ALA A 69 9.41 2.19 -12.28
CA ALA A 69 8.98 0.83 -11.92
C ALA A 69 9.46 0.44 -10.51
N GLY A 70 8.66 -0.38 -9.82
CA GLY A 70 8.95 -0.86 -8.48
C GLY A 70 7.96 -0.37 -7.42
N THR A 71 8.36 -0.44 -6.16
CA THR A 71 7.55 0.02 -5.02
C THR A 71 7.85 1.49 -4.73
N VAL A 72 6.82 2.31 -4.85
CA VAL A 72 6.88 3.76 -4.59
C VAL A 72 6.14 4.05 -3.28
N PRO A 73 6.86 4.35 -2.18
CA PRO A 73 6.23 4.75 -0.93
C PRO A 73 5.68 6.19 -1.03
N PHE A 74 4.54 6.45 -0.40
CA PHE A 74 3.93 7.77 -0.35
C PHE A 74 3.74 8.24 1.09
N ASN A 75 4.29 9.42 1.38
CA ASN A 75 4.05 10.16 2.62
C ASN A 75 3.04 11.26 2.33
N TRP A 76 1.76 10.98 2.59
CA TRP A 76 0.67 11.93 2.38
C TRP A 76 0.38 12.71 3.65
N THR A 77 0.20 14.03 3.52
CA THR A 77 -0.34 14.87 4.60
C THR A 77 -1.87 14.88 4.49
N PRO A 78 -2.62 14.33 5.47
CA PRO A 78 -4.07 14.15 5.40
C PRO A 78 -4.86 15.46 5.35
N THR A 79 -5.01 15.98 4.13
CA THR A 79 -5.74 17.21 3.85
C THR A 79 -6.77 16.96 2.74
N ASP A 80 -7.83 17.75 2.70
CA ASP A 80 -8.74 17.78 1.56
C ASP A 80 -8.17 18.60 0.39
N ALA A 81 -8.91 18.70 -0.71
CA ALA A 81 -8.51 19.48 -1.88
C ALA A 81 -8.37 21.00 -1.63
N ALA A 82 -8.96 21.52 -0.54
CA ALA A 82 -8.83 22.91 -0.11
C ALA A 82 -7.70 23.12 0.92
N GLY A 83 -6.97 22.05 1.29
CA GLY A 83 -5.89 22.09 2.26
C GLY A 83 -6.34 21.97 3.72
N ASN A 84 -7.63 21.74 3.99
CA ASN A 84 -8.12 21.55 5.36
C ASN A 84 -7.72 20.17 5.86
N ALA A 85 -7.35 20.07 7.14
CA ALA A 85 -7.02 18.80 7.76
C ALA A 85 -8.20 17.83 7.72
N LEU A 86 -7.94 16.59 7.35
CA LEU A 86 -8.92 15.53 7.36
C LEU A 86 -9.13 15.00 8.79
N PRO A 87 -10.37 14.67 9.17
CA PRO A 87 -10.65 14.04 10.46
C PRO A 87 -9.97 12.68 10.62
N ASP A 88 -9.71 12.31 11.87
CA ASP A 88 -9.30 10.96 12.24
C ASP A 88 -10.32 9.94 11.71
N GLY A 89 -9.82 8.86 11.09
CA GLY A 89 -10.69 7.88 10.45
C GLY A 89 -9.98 6.97 9.47
N LYS A 90 -10.77 6.11 8.82
CA LYS A 90 -10.32 5.21 7.76
C LYS A 90 -10.62 5.81 6.40
N TYR A 91 -9.64 5.75 5.53
CA TYR A 91 -9.69 6.22 4.15
C TYR A 91 -9.29 5.08 3.22
N THR A 92 -9.73 5.18 1.97
CA THR A 92 -9.39 4.25 0.92
C THR A 92 -8.60 4.96 -0.17
N VAL A 93 -7.47 4.40 -0.57
CA VAL A 93 -6.66 4.90 -1.67
C VAL A 93 -6.82 4.04 -2.91
N SER A 94 -6.82 4.66 -4.08
CA SER A 94 -6.73 3.95 -5.36
C SER A 94 -5.72 4.67 -6.25
N ALA A 95 -4.91 3.93 -6.99
CA ALA A 95 -3.89 4.49 -7.86
C ALA A 95 -4.17 4.14 -9.33
N SER A 96 -3.93 5.10 -10.22
CA SER A 96 -4.07 4.91 -11.66
C SER A 96 -3.07 5.79 -12.41
N TYR A 97 -2.70 5.37 -13.61
CA TYR A 97 -1.92 6.14 -14.57
C TYR A 97 -2.54 6.00 -15.96
N THR A 98 -2.05 6.73 -16.95
CA THR A 98 -2.48 6.58 -18.36
C THR A 98 -1.35 5.94 -19.15
N ASP A 99 -1.65 4.88 -19.89
CA ASP A 99 -0.67 4.25 -20.77
C ASP A 99 -0.41 5.08 -22.04
N SER A 100 0.51 4.60 -22.88
CA SER A 100 0.87 5.25 -24.14
C SER A 100 -0.28 5.36 -25.14
N ASN A 101 -1.35 4.58 -24.97
CA ASN A 101 -2.54 4.60 -25.82
C ASN A 101 -3.61 5.56 -25.29
N GLY A 102 -3.34 6.29 -24.21
CA GLY A 102 -4.31 7.18 -23.58
C GLY A 102 -5.32 6.45 -22.70
N THR A 103 -5.12 5.17 -22.40
CA THR A 103 -6.06 4.38 -21.59
C THR A 103 -5.69 4.44 -20.11
N PRO A 104 -6.64 4.74 -19.20
CA PRO A 104 -6.40 4.64 -17.76
C PRO A 104 -6.14 3.20 -17.35
N GLN A 105 -5.04 2.97 -16.64
CA GLN A 105 -4.65 1.69 -16.07
C GLN A 105 -4.61 1.78 -14.54
N PRO A 106 -5.14 0.78 -13.82
CA PRO A 106 -4.99 0.72 -12.37
C PRO A 106 -3.54 0.41 -11.99
N ALA A 107 -3.11 0.91 -10.84
CA ALA A 107 -1.86 0.51 -10.19
C ALA A 107 -2.16 -0.12 -8.83
N THR A 108 -1.34 -1.10 -8.44
CA THR A 108 -1.52 -1.83 -7.18
C THR A 108 -1.16 -0.94 -6.00
N THR A 109 -2.13 -0.61 -5.14
CA THR A 109 -1.85 0.07 -3.88
C THR A 109 -1.30 -0.89 -2.84
N LEU A 110 -0.40 -0.38 -2.02
CA LEU A 110 0.15 -1.09 -0.88
C LEU A 110 -0.20 -0.32 0.39
N ALA A 111 -0.61 -1.01 1.45
CA ALA A 111 -0.90 -0.42 2.75
C ALA A 111 -0.01 -1.05 3.82
N ALA A 112 0.25 -0.28 4.89
CA ALA A 112 0.93 -0.82 6.06
C ALA A 112 0.13 -1.97 6.67
N SER A 113 0.83 -3.07 6.95
CA SER A 113 0.29 -4.23 7.66
C SER A 113 1.38 -4.82 8.55
N THR A 114 0.97 -5.44 9.66
CA THR A 114 1.88 -6.11 10.58
C THR A 114 1.90 -7.60 10.29
N VAL A 115 3.09 -8.21 10.27
CA VAL A 115 3.23 -9.67 10.18
C VAL A 115 2.79 -10.30 11.50
N GLN A 116 1.76 -11.14 11.48
CA GLN A 116 1.20 -11.76 12.68
C GLN A 116 1.81 -13.14 12.96
N SER A 117 2.01 -13.94 11.91
CA SER A 117 2.54 -15.30 12.05
C SER A 117 3.18 -15.79 10.77
N VAL A 118 3.91 -16.90 10.89
CA VAL A 118 4.49 -17.63 9.77
C VAL A 118 3.76 -18.95 9.63
N ILE A 119 3.37 -19.28 8.41
CA ILE A 119 2.75 -20.54 8.06
C ILE A 119 3.63 -21.31 7.09
N LYS A 120 3.52 -22.64 7.11
CA LYS A 120 4.11 -23.49 6.09
C LYS A 120 3.08 -23.70 4.98
N GLN A 121 3.42 -23.29 3.76
CA GLN A 121 2.58 -23.47 2.59
C GLN A 121 2.60 -24.93 2.10
N ALA A 122 1.67 -25.29 1.22
CA ALA A 122 1.53 -26.65 0.69
C ALA A 122 2.78 -27.14 -0.08
N ASP A 123 3.52 -26.22 -0.70
CA ASP A 123 4.81 -26.47 -1.36
C ASP A 123 6.00 -26.56 -0.38
N GLY A 124 5.75 -26.37 0.91
CA GLY A 124 6.74 -26.41 1.98
C GLY A 124 7.47 -25.09 2.24
N THR A 125 7.19 -24.02 1.49
CA THR A 125 7.77 -22.69 1.70
C THR A 125 7.14 -21.95 2.88
N ALA A 126 7.79 -20.88 3.35
CA ALA A 126 7.25 -20.01 4.39
C ALA A 126 6.29 -18.97 3.78
N GLY A 127 5.10 -18.86 4.35
CA GLY A 127 4.14 -17.79 4.09
C GLY A 127 4.00 -16.88 5.31
N LEU A 128 3.75 -15.59 5.09
CA LEU A 128 3.46 -14.62 6.14
C LEU A 128 1.95 -14.41 6.22
N VAL A 129 1.40 -14.45 7.43
CA VAL A 129 0.02 -14.02 7.70
C VAL A 129 0.09 -12.57 8.15
N LEU A 130 -0.68 -11.70 7.52
CA LEU A 130 -0.65 -10.27 7.77
C LEU A 130 -1.88 -9.82 8.56
N SER A 131 -1.80 -8.67 9.22
CA SER A 131 -2.92 -8.11 10.00
C SER A 131 -4.12 -7.68 9.15
N ASN A 132 -3.90 -7.50 7.84
CA ASN A 132 -4.89 -7.10 6.86
C ASN A 132 -5.46 -8.27 6.04
N GLY A 133 -5.03 -9.51 6.32
CA GLY A 133 -5.42 -10.72 5.57
C GLY A 133 -4.46 -11.87 5.78
#